data_AF-A0AAD5C1W7-F1
#
_entry.id   AF-A0AAD5C1W7-F1
#
_cell.length_a   1.000
_cell.length_b   1.000
_cell.length_c   1.000
_cell.angle_alpha   90.00
_cell.angle_beta   90.00
_cell.angle_gamma   90.00
#
_symmetry.space_group_name_H-M   'P 1'
#
loop_
_entity.id
_entity.type
_entity.pdbx_description
1 polymer ?
#
loop_
_entity_poly.entity_id
_entity_poly.type
_entity_poly.pdbx_seq_one_letter_code
_entity_poly.pdbx_strand_id
1 'polypeptide(L)'
;MSHQSHSISQLEETDRQLRERCSGEQLRRLKEARSVYREEVIDSVRHCAWYRVSLFARWKQRGMYAACMWTVQLLLVLSKNDLVFSYVPESYLETLVDCFHVLRKSDPPFVPAGMFIKQGLTSFVTFVVTHFSDPRILSAELRDLLLQSISVLVQYKEFLATFECNQAAIHSLSTSLLSSFDNRSWISVTNILIRLCKGCGFGLSKHGESSSSSCVFQNLLREACLKDEELFSAFLNRLFNTLSWAMTEFSVSIREMQEKGQMIEFQQRKCSVIFDLSSNLARVLEFCTCEIPQAFLLGADTNLRRLVELVVFVLNHLTSVTDPEFFD
;
A
#
# COMPACT_ATOMS: atom_id res chain seq x y z
N MET A 1 14.98 -6.05 15.76
CA MET A 1 15.74 -4.79 15.98
C MET A 1 15.25 -3.98 17.19
N SER A 2 13.97 -4.08 17.60
CA SER A 2 13.45 -3.36 18.79
C SER A 2 14.21 -3.66 20.08
N HIS A 3 14.53 -4.93 20.33
CA HIS A 3 15.30 -5.35 21.51
C HIS A 3 16.72 -4.76 21.56
N GLN A 4 17.40 -4.67 20.40
CA GLN A 4 18.76 -4.12 20.32
C GLN A 4 18.77 -2.62 20.59
N SER A 5 17.84 -1.88 19.98
CA SER A 5 17.67 -0.45 20.25
C SER A 5 17.34 -0.19 21.72
N HIS A 6 16.56 -1.07 22.34
CA HIS A 6 16.22 -0.98 23.76
C HIS A 6 17.45 -1.17 24.66
N SER A 7 18.22 -2.26 24.49
CA SER A 7 19.43 -2.51 25.29
C SER A 7 20.50 -1.42 25.09
N ILE A 8 20.63 -0.85 23.89
CA ILE A 8 21.52 0.30 23.63
C ILE A 8 21.04 1.54 24.41
N SER A 9 19.75 1.87 24.33
CA SER A 9 19.19 3.02 25.05
C SER A 9 19.32 2.88 26.58
N GLN A 10 19.13 1.68 27.11
CA GLN A 10 19.30 1.38 28.53
C GLN A 10 20.78 1.46 28.96
N LEU A 11 21.71 1.03 28.10
CA LEU A 11 23.14 1.18 28.35
C LEU A 11 23.56 2.66 28.38
N GLU A 12 23.07 3.47 27.43
CA GLU A 12 23.32 4.92 27.37
C GLU A 12 22.74 5.65 28.59
N GLU A 13 21.53 5.29 29.00
CA GLU A 13 20.87 5.80 30.20
C GLU A 13 21.64 5.44 31.47
N THR A 14 22.08 4.18 31.58
CA THR A 14 22.87 3.71 32.73
C THR A 14 24.22 4.42 32.79
N ASP A 15 24.88 4.63 31.64
CA ASP A 15 26.13 5.39 31.53
C ASP A 15 25.94 6.89 31.86
N ARG A 16 24.76 7.46 31.61
CA ARG A 16 24.40 8.82 32.04
C ARG A 16 24.24 8.88 33.57
N GLN A 17 23.46 7.98 34.15
CA GLN A 17 23.22 7.94 35.60
C GLN A 17 24.50 7.68 36.39
N LEU A 18 25.44 6.89 35.86
CA LEU A 18 26.76 6.67 36.48
C LEU A 18 27.66 7.90 36.50
N ARG A 19 27.41 8.90 35.63
CA ARG A 19 28.14 10.18 35.61
C ARG A 19 27.57 11.18 36.62
N GLU A 20 26.32 11.01 37.04
CA GLU A 20 25.67 11.77 38.09
C GLU A 20 26.04 11.18 39.46
N ARG A 21 26.20 11.99 40.51
CA ARG A 21 26.64 11.51 41.84
C ARG A 21 25.60 10.57 42.45
N CYS A 22 25.86 9.26 42.41
CA CYS A 22 25.02 8.22 43.03
C CYS A 22 25.54 7.77 44.41
N SER A 23 24.63 7.29 45.27
CA SER A 23 24.96 6.61 46.53
C SER A 23 25.69 5.28 46.28
N GLY A 24 26.43 4.76 47.26
CA GLY A 24 27.30 3.57 47.07
C GLY A 24 26.57 2.29 46.62
N GLU A 25 25.38 2.03 47.16
CA GLU A 25 24.55 0.86 46.79
C GLU A 25 23.92 1.04 45.39
N GLN A 26 23.45 2.25 45.08
CA GLN A 26 22.92 2.58 43.75
C GLN A 26 24.01 2.48 42.67
N LEU A 27 25.23 2.93 42.99
CA LEU A 27 26.38 2.82 42.11
C LEU A 27 26.73 1.36 41.79
N ARG A 28 26.62 0.47 42.78
CA ARG A 28 26.84 -0.97 42.59
C ARG A 28 25.80 -1.57 41.64
N ARG A 29 24.51 -1.30 41.88
CA ARG A 29 23.41 -1.79 41.02
C ARG A 29 23.52 -1.26 39.59
N LEU A 30 23.87 0.01 39.41
CA LEU A 30 24.08 0.59 38.08
C LEU A 30 25.27 -0.04 37.35
N LYS A 31 26.35 -0.39 38.05
CA LYS A 31 27.49 -1.11 37.44
C LYS A 31 27.11 -2.53 37.01
N GLU A 32 26.33 -3.24 37.82
CA GLU A 32 25.83 -4.58 37.50
C GLU A 32 24.85 -4.52 36.29
N ALA A 33 23.90 -3.59 36.29
CA ALA A 33 22.99 -3.38 35.16
C ALA A 33 23.75 -3.01 33.87
N ARG A 34 24.76 -2.13 33.96
CA ARG A 34 25.63 -1.78 32.84
C ARG A 34 26.33 -3.00 32.26
N SER A 35 26.84 -3.92 33.10
CA SER A 35 27.48 -5.14 32.59
C SER A 35 26.50 -6.02 31.82
N VAL A 36 25.27 -6.19 32.34
CA VAL A 36 24.23 -6.99 31.67
C VAL A 36 23.87 -6.39 30.32
N TYR A 37 23.52 -5.09 30.27
CA TYR A 37 23.18 -4.43 29.01
C TYR A 37 24.35 -4.45 28.01
N ARG A 38 25.59 -4.31 28.49
CA ARG A 38 26.77 -4.40 27.63
C ARG A 38 26.92 -5.80 27.03
N GLU A 39 26.73 -6.86 27.81
CA GLU A 39 26.77 -8.24 27.31
C GLU A 39 25.67 -8.50 26.29
N GLU A 40 24.43 -8.04 26.55
CA GLU A 40 23.32 -8.15 25.59
C GLU A 40 23.61 -7.42 24.26
N VAL A 41 24.20 -6.22 24.33
CA VAL A 41 24.60 -5.47 23.14
C VAL A 41 25.72 -6.21 22.39
N ILE A 42 26.72 -6.74 23.08
CA ILE A 42 27.81 -7.51 22.46
C ILE A 42 27.24 -8.76 21.77
N ASP A 43 26.37 -9.51 22.44
CA ASP A 43 25.76 -10.70 21.88
C ASP A 43 24.88 -10.38 20.67
N SER A 44 24.10 -9.30 20.75
CA SER A 44 23.31 -8.77 19.64
C SER A 44 24.17 -8.41 18.42
N VAL A 45 25.31 -7.75 18.63
CA VAL A 45 26.25 -7.40 17.56
C VAL A 45 26.86 -8.66 16.95
N ARG A 46 27.23 -9.66 17.77
CA ARG A 46 27.73 -10.95 17.29
C ARG A 46 26.68 -11.66 16.44
N HIS A 47 25.44 -11.76 16.91
CA HIS A 47 24.34 -12.34 16.15
C HIS A 47 24.12 -11.63 14.80
N CYS A 48 24.13 -10.29 14.79
CA CYS A 48 24.04 -9.51 13.55
C CYS A 48 25.21 -9.82 12.60
N ALA A 49 26.44 -9.94 13.11
CA ALA A 49 27.60 -10.30 12.30
C ALA A 49 27.47 -11.72 11.74
N TRP A 50 27.05 -12.69 12.56
CA TRP A 50 26.77 -14.05 12.14
C TRP A 50 25.73 -14.10 11.04
N TYR A 51 24.58 -13.43 11.18
CA TYR A 51 23.56 -13.36 10.14
C TYR A 51 24.09 -12.72 8.86
N ARG A 52 24.87 -11.63 8.97
CA ARG A 52 25.48 -10.96 7.81
C ARG A 52 26.44 -11.86 7.04
N VAL A 53 27.27 -12.64 7.74
CA VAL A 53 28.27 -13.51 7.10
C VAL A 53 27.64 -14.83 6.63
N SER A 54 26.65 -15.35 7.33
CA SER A 54 26.04 -16.65 7.04
C SER A 54 24.84 -16.54 6.09
N LEU A 55 23.81 -15.76 6.42
CA LEU A 55 22.56 -15.71 5.66
C LEU A 55 22.58 -14.60 4.60
N PHE A 56 23.07 -13.42 4.97
CA PHE A 56 23.12 -12.23 4.10
C PHE A 56 24.48 -12.05 3.42
N ALA A 57 25.21 -13.14 3.22
CA ALA A 57 26.45 -13.09 2.44
C ALA A 57 26.14 -12.56 1.03
N ARG A 58 26.97 -11.66 0.52
CA ARG A 58 26.72 -11.00 -0.78
C ARG A 58 26.46 -12.00 -1.91
N TRP A 59 27.18 -13.12 -1.95
CA TRP A 59 26.98 -14.14 -2.98
C TRP A 59 25.65 -14.89 -2.83
N LYS A 60 25.18 -15.14 -1.59
CA LYS A 60 23.87 -15.77 -1.34
C LYS A 60 22.74 -14.86 -1.75
N GLN A 61 22.84 -13.58 -1.41
CA GLN A 61 21.84 -12.61 -1.82
C GLN A 61 21.84 -12.42 -3.35
N ARG A 62 23.02 -12.49 -4.04
CA ARG A 62 23.09 -12.49 -5.52
C ARG A 62 22.39 -13.71 -6.09
N GLY A 63 22.65 -14.90 -5.52
CA GLY A 63 22.00 -16.14 -5.91
C GLY A 63 20.48 -16.09 -5.71
N MET A 64 20.04 -15.53 -4.57
CA MET A 64 18.62 -15.34 -4.26
C MET A 64 17.94 -14.39 -5.24
N TYR A 65 18.58 -13.27 -5.58
CA TYR A 65 18.07 -12.37 -6.61
C TYR A 65 18.03 -13.03 -8.01
N ALA A 66 19.09 -13.73 -8.40
CA ALA A 66 19.12 -14.45 -9.68
C ALA A 66 18.02 -15.52 -9.76
N ALA A 67 17.81 -16.28 -8.67
CA ALA A 67 16.74 -17.26 -8.56
C ALA A 67 15.36 -16.59 -8.63
N CYS A 68 15.15 -15.49 -7.89
CA CYS A 68 13.93 -14.69 -7.94
C CYS A 68 13.60 -14.25 -9.38
N MET A 69 14.56 -13.62 -10.07
CA MET A 69 14.36 -13.16 -11.44
C MET A 69 14.15 -14.31 -12.42
N TRP A 70 14.86 -15.43 -12.25
CA TRP A 70 14.66 -16.63 -13.05
C TRP A 70 13.25 -17.21 -12.84
N THR A 71 12.76 -17.26 -11.59
CA THR A 71 11.40 -17.71 -11.27
C THR A 71 10.34 -16.82 -11.93
N VAL A 72 10.51 -15.49 -11.92
CA VAL A 72 9.60 -14.59 -12.66
C VAL A 72 9.54 -14.96 -14.14
N GLN A 73 10.70 -15.12 -14.78
CA GLN A 73 10.76 -15.45 -16.21
C GLN A 73 10.13 -16.81 -16.49
N LEU A 74 10.42 -17.80 -15.64
CA LEU A 74 9.83 -19.12 -15.75
C LEU A 74 8.31 -19.03 -15.68
N LEU A 75 7.76 -18.37 -14.67
CA LEU A 75 6.31 -18.23 -14.53
C LEU A 75 5.67 -17.49 -15.69
N LEU A 76 6.31 -16.44 -16.24
CA LEU A 76 5.86 -15.75 -17.45
C LEU A 76 5.86 -16.62 -18.71
N VAL A 77 6.81 -17.56 -18.82
CA VAL A 77 6.85 -18.51 -19.93
C VAL A 77 5.78 -19.57 -19.75
N LEU A 78 5.66 -20.13 -18.54
CA LEU A 78 4.65 -21.13 -18.22
C LEU A 78 3.23 -20.59 -18.36
N SER A 79 2.99 -19.32 -18.02
CA SER A 79 1.67 -18.71 -18.12
C SER A 79 1.15 -18.51 -19.55
N LYS A 80 2.01 -18.67 -20.56
CA LYS A 80 1.60 -18.75 -21.97
C LYS A 80 1.01 -20.11 -22.36
N ASN A 81 1.16 -21.12 -21.52
CA ASN A 81 0.60 -22.46 -21.73
C ASN A 81 -0.45 -22.74 -20.64
N ASP A 82 -1.72 -22.59 -21.02
CA ASP A 82 -2.86 -22.63 -20.09
C ASP A 82 -2.87 -23.87 -19.20
N LEU A 83 -2.67 -25.05 -19.79
CA LEU A 83 -2.73 -26.32 -19.04
C LEU A 83 -1.61 -26.43 -18.01
N VAL A 84 -0.39 -25.99 -18.36
CA VAL A 84 0.78 -26.16 -17.49
C VAL A 84 0.73 -25.17 -16.33
N PHE A 85 0.29 -23.94 -16.57
CA PHE A 85 0.27 -22.90 -15.56
C PHE A 85 -0.63 -23.26 -14.37
N SER A 86 -1.78 -23.88 -14.62
CA SER A 86 -2.72 -24.32 -13.57
C SER A 86 -2.16 -25.39 -12.62
N TYR A 87 -1.09 -26.10 -13.00
CA TYR A 87 -0.43 -27.09 -12.13
C TYR A 87 0.80 -26.55 -11.41
N VAL A 88 1.15 -25.27 -11.61
CA VAL A 88 2.28 -24.65 -10.90
C VAL A 88 1.93 -24.53 -9.42
N PRO A 89 2.77 -25.05 -8.50
CA PRO A 89 2.50 -24.94 -7.07
C PRO A 89 2.52 -23.49 -6.60
N GLU A 90 1.55 -23.15 -5.74
CA GLU A 90 1.37 -21.82 -5.16
C GLU A 90 2.63 -21.26 -4.49
N SER A 91 3.42 -22.15 -3.87
CA SER A 91 4.68 -21.79 -3.20
C SER A 91 5.69 -21.10 -4.12
N TYR A 92 5.69 -21.37 -5.43
CA TYR A 92 6.58 -20.68 -6.36
C TYR A 92 6.24 -19.20 -6.49
N LEU A 93 4.95 -18.86 -6.49
CA LEU A 93 4.47 -17.49 -6.59
C LEU A 93 4.67 -16.76 -5.26
N GLU A 94 4.29 -17.38 -4.15
CA GLU A 94 4.47 -16.82 -2.81
C GLU A 94 5.96 -16.54 -2.54
N THR A 95 6.82 -17.55 -2.70
CA THR A 95 8.27 -17.41 -2.51
C THR A 95 8.85 -16.34 -3.45
N LEU A 96 8.35 -16.24 -4.68
CA LEU A 96 8.78 -15.21 -5.61
C LEU A 96 8.48 -13.80 -5.08
N VAL A 97 7.23 -13.54 -4.68
CA VAL A 97 6.80 -12.22 -4.24
C VAL A 97 7.48 -11.83 -2.93
N ASP A 98 7.58 -12.77 -1.98
CA ASP A 98 8.28 -12.55 -0.72
C ASP A 98 9.76 -12.25 -0.93
N CYS A 99 10.43 -13.08 -1.74
CA CYS A 99 11.83 -12.88 -2.07
C CYS A 99 12.07 -11.50 -2.71
N PHE A 100 11.21 -11.10 -3.65
CA PHE A 100 11.29 -9.80 -4.29
C PHE A 100 11.16 -8.65 -3.28
N HIS A 101 10.16 -8.68 -2.39
CA HIS A 101 9.96 -7.61 -1.41
C HIS A 101 10.99 -7.59 -0.30
N VAL A 102 11.49 -8.75 0.13
CA VAL A 102 12.61 -8.85 1.09
C VAL A 102 13.87 -8.23 0.51
N LEU A 103 14.21 -8.55 -0.75
CA LEU A 103 15.36 -7.97 -1.42
C LEU A 103 15.19 -6.44 -1.59
N ARG A 104 13.99 -5.99 -1.97
CA ARG A 104 13.67 -4.56 -2.15
C ARG A 104 13.74 -3.75 -0.85
N LYS A 105 13.28 -4.32 0.27
CA LYS A 105 13.25 -3.68 1.60
C LYS A 105 14.55 -3.87 2.40
N SER A 106 15.55 -4.55 1.86
CA SER A 106 16.79 -4.84 2.59
C SER A 106 17.51 -3.57 3.04
N ASP A 107 17.99 -3.56 4.29
CA ASP A 107 18.79 -2.48 4.87
C ASP A 107 20.08 -3.05 5.51
N PRO A 108 21.28 -2.72 5.00
CA PRO A 108 21.52 -1.89 3.81
C PRO A 108 21.02 -2.55 2.52
N PRO A 109 20.67 -1.78 1.48
CA PRO A 109 20.16 -2.31 0.23
C PRO A 109 21.19 -3.23 -0.41
N PHE A 110 20.83 -4.50 -0.55
CA PHE A 110 21.72 -5.49 -1.14
C PHE A 110 21.94 -5.25 -2.65
N VAL A 111 20.85 -4.90 -3.35
CA VAL A 111 20.86 -4.49 -4.75
C VAL A 111 20.52 -3.00 -4.79
N PRO A 112 21.35 -2.14 -5.40
CA PRO A 112 20.96 -0.75 -5.64
C PRO A 112 19.63 -0.72 -6.41
N ALA A 113 18.74 0.24 -6.12
CA ALA A 113 17.45 0.34 -6.84
C ALA A 113 17.63 0.34 -8.37
N GLY A 114 18.70 0.95 -8.87
CA GLY A 114 19.07 0.93 -10.29
C GLY A 114 19.34 -0.46 -10.90
N MET A 115 19.75 -1.46 -10.12
CA MET A 115 19.93 -2.83 -10.62
C MET A 115 18.59 -3.58 -10.72
N PHE A 116 17.66 -3.40 -9.77
CA PHE A 116 16.28 -3.89 -9.92
C PHE A 116 15.65 -3.34 -11.20
N ILE A 117 15.78 -2.04 -11.41
CA ILE A 117 15.19 -1.34 -12.57
C ILE A 117 15.82 -1.83 -13.87
N LYS A 118 17.15 -2.00 -13.92
CA LYS A 118 17.86 -2.47 -15.12
C LYS A 118 17.61 -3.96 -15.42
N GLN A 119 17.39 -4.79 -14.40
CA GLN A 119 17.29 -6.23 -14.54
C GLN A 119 16.10 -6.79 -13.75
N GLY A 120 15.08 -7.24 -14.48
CA GLY A 120 14.01 -8.09 -13.96
C GLY A 120 12.83 -7.42 -13.26
N LEU A 121 12.92 -6.14 -12.82
CA LEU A 121 11.72 -5.40 -12.37
C LEU A 121 10.65 -5.35 -13.47
N THR A 122 11.02 -5.08 -14.73
CA THR A 122 10.07 -5.06 -15.84
C THR A 122 9.29 -6.37 -15.94
N SER A 123 9.97 -7.50 -15.81
CA SER A 123 9.33 -8.82 -15.88
C SER A 123 8.47 -9.10 -14.65
N PHE A 124 8.91 -8.66 -13.46
CA PHE A 124 8.09 -8.77 -12.25
C PHE A 124 6.81 -7.94 -12.39
N VAL A 125 6.92 -6.69 -12.87
CA VAL A 125 5.79 -5.81 -13.18
C VAL A 125 4.86 -6.45 -14.21
N THR A 126 5.40 -6.97 -15.31
CA THR A 126 4.60 -7.70 -16.30
C THR A 126 3.84 -8.83 -15.64
N PHE A 127 4.50 -9.66 -14.81
CA PHE A 127 3.88 -10.80 -14.15
C PHE A 127 2.75 -10.38 -13.21
N VAL A 128 3.01 -9.46 -12.27
CA VAL A 128 1.99 -9.06 -11.28
C VAL A 128 0.77 -8.42 -11.95
N VAL A 129 0.97 -7.59 -12.98
CA VAL A 129 -0.13 -6.90 -13.67
C VAL A 129 -0.94 -7.84 -14.55
N THR A 130 -0.31 -8.86 -15.13
CA THR A 130 -1.02 -9.84 -15.97
C THR A 130 -1.77 -10.89 -15.15
N HIS A 131 -1.35 -11.17 -13.92
CA HIS A 131 -1.85 -12.33 -13.17
C HIS A 131 -2.67 -12.01 -11.91
N PHE A 132 -2.70 -10.76 -11.40
CA PHE A 132 -3.46 -10.46 -10.17
C PHE A 132 -4.96 -10.73 -10.28
N SER A 133 -5.53 -10.67 -11.49
CA SER A 133 -6.93 -10.98 -11.79
C SER A 133 -7.09 -12.24 -12.64
N ASP A 134 -6.04 -13.06 -12.78
CA ASP A 134 -6.07 -14.26 -13.63
C ASP A 134 -6.87 -15.39 -12.95
N PRO A 135 -7.95 -15.90 -13.59
CA PRO A 135 -8.80 -16.93 -13.01
C PRO A 135 -8.09 -18.28 -12.83
N ARG A 136 -6.94 -18.51 -13.50
CA ARG A 136 -6.13 -19.72 -13.33
C ARG A 136 -5.44 -19.76 -11.96
N ILE A 137 -5.28 -18.60 -11.31
CA ILE A 137 -4.79 -18.52 -9.92
C ILE A 137 -5.99 -18.63 -8.98
N LEU A 138 -6.26 -19.85 -8.53
CA LEU A 138 -7.42 -20.16 -7.69
C LEU A 138 -7.32 -19.50 -6.31
N SER A 139 -6.13 -19.53 -5.71
CA SER A 139 -5.90 -18.88 -4.42
C SER A 139 -6.09 -17.37 -4.52
N ALA A 140 -7.11 -16.91 -3.81
CA ALA A 140 -7.43 -15.50 -3.75
C ALA A 140 -6.45 -14.73 -2.84
N GLU A 141 -5.78 -15.40 -1.90
CA GLU A 141 -4.69 -14.81 -1.11
C GLU A 141 -3.49 -14.48 -2.00
N LEU A 142 -3.15 -15.36 -2.96
CA LEU A 142 -2.10 -15.06 -3.93
C LEU A 142 -2.46 -13.89 -4.84
N ARG A 143 -3.72 -13.80 -5.28
CA ARG A 143 -4.21 -12.65 -6.07
C ARG A 143 -4.10 -11.35 -5.27
N ASP A 144 -4.47 -11.36 -3.99
CA ASP A 144 -4.31 -10.22 -3.09
C ASP A 144 -2.83 -9.87 -2.88
N LEU A 145 -1.94 -10.86 -2.77
CA LEU A 145 -0.49 -10.68 -2.64
C LEU A 145 0.12 -9.99 -3.89
N LEU A 146 -0.33 -10.37 -5.09
CA LEU A 146 0.04 -9.71 -6.34
C LEU A 146 -0.48 -8.27 -6.39
N LEU A 147 -1.74 -8.06 -6.01
CA LEU A 147 -2.36 -6.73 -5.99
C LEU A 147 -1.68 -5.80 -4.97
N GLN A 148 -1.34 -6.32 -3.78
CA GLN A 148 -0.56 -5.60 -2.77
C GLN A 148 0.83 -5.25 -3.29
N SER A 149 1.46 -6.13 -4.08
CA SER A 149 2.74 -5.85 -4.73
C SER A 149 2.64 -4.66 -5.68
N ILE A 150 1.58 -4.59 -6.49
CA ILE A 150 1.30 -3.42 -7.34
C ILE A 150 1.14 -2.17 -6.47
N SER A 151 0.28 -2.23 -5.46
CA SER A 151 0.01 -1.11 -4.54
C SER A 151 1.27 -0.55 -3.87
N VAL A 152 2.21 -1.42 -3.48
CA VAL A 152 3.49 -1.02 -2.90
C VAL A 152 4.42 -0.40 -3.93
N LEU A 153 4.51 -0.96 -5.13
CA LEU A 153 5.44 -0.50 -6.15
C LEU A 153 5.06 0.87 -6.73
N VAL A 154 3.78 1.12 -7.00
CA VAL A 154 3.32 2.41 -7.57
C VAL A 154 3.52 3.61 -6.62
N GLN A 155 3.87 3.37 -5.35
CA GLN A 155 4.16 4.43 -4.38
C GLN A 155 5.53 5.09 -4.58
N TYR A 156 6.45 4.45 -5.30
CA TYR A 156 7.79 4.98 -5.55
C TYR A 156 7.94 5.37 -7.01
N LYS A 157 8.38 6.61 -7.25
CA LYS A 157 8.53 7.20 -8.59
C LYS A 157 9.37 6.33 -9.54
N GLU A 158 10.45 5.73 -9.05
CA GLU A 158 11.34 4.88 -9.85
C GLU A 158 10.66 3.60 -10.34
N PHE A 159 9.85 2.96 -9.48
CA PHE A 159 9.09 1.77 -9.85
C PHE A 159 7.92 2.14 -10.76
N LEU A 160 7.21 3.24 -10.47
CA LEU A 160 6.09 3.72 -11.30
C LEU A 160 6.52 3.97 -12.75
N ALA A 161 7.69 4.56 -12.98
CA ALA A 161 8.23 4.74 -14.33
C ALA A 161 8.40 3.41 -15.11
N THR A 162 8.59 2.30 -14.40
CA THR A 162 8.65 0.97 -15.03
C THR A 162 7.26 0.48 -15.41
N PHE A 163 6.20 0.80 -14.65
CA PHE A 163 4.82 0.52 -15.05
C PHE A 163 4.44 1.33 -16.29
N GLU A 164 4.82 2.61 -16.35
CA GLU A 164 4.54 3.51 -17.47
C GLU A 164 5.21 3.08 -18.78
N CYS A 165 6.34 2.37 -18.69
CA CYS A 165 7.05 1.82 -19.85
C CYS A 165 6.68 0.35 -20.17
N ASN A 166 5.85 -0.31 -19.34
CA ASN A 166 5.56 -1.72 -19.49
C ASN A 166 4.33 -1.96 -20.36
N GLN A 167 4.49 -2.64 -21.49
CA GLN A 167 3.41 -2.87 -22.45
C GLN A 167 2.20 -3.61 -21.85
N ALA A 168 2.43 -4.61 -21.00
CA ALA A 168 1.34 -5.31 -20.34
C ALA A 168 0.58 -4.39 -19.39
N ALA A 169 1.30 -3.55 -18.63
CA ALA A 169 0.67 -2.62 -17.70
C ALA A 169 -0.13 -1.53 -18.42
N ILE A 170 0.42 -0.96 -19.50
CA ILE A 170 -0.26 0.03 -20.33
C ILE A 170 -1.57 -0.54 -20.89
N HIS A 171 -1.55 -1.80 -21.35
CA HIS A 171 -2.70 -2.39 -22.03
C HIS A 171 -3.79 -2.91 -21.10
N SER A 172 -3.43 -3.54 -19.97
CA SER A 172 -4.42 -4.26 -19.14
C SER A 172 -4.67 -3.66 -17.77
N LEU A 173 -3.71 -2.94 -17.16
CA LEU A 173 -3.79 -2.60 -15.74
C LEU A 173 -5.06 -1.82 -15.39
N SER A 174 -5.37 -0.77 -16.16
CA SER A 174 -6.54 0.08 -15.93
C SER A 174 -7.85 -0.73 -15.96
N THR A 175 -8.09 -1.47 -17.03
CA THR A 175 -9.29 -2.30 -17.18
C THR A 175 -9.37 -3.39 -16.11
N SER A 176 -8.24 -4.06 -15.83
CA SER A 176 -8.18 -5.10 -14.81
C SER A 176 -8.46 -4.55 -13.41
N LEU A 177 -7.96 -3.36 -13.05
CA LEU A 177 -8.25 -2.70 -11.77
C LEU A 177 -9.73 -2.35 -11.64
N LEU A 178 -10.34 -1.75 -12.67
CA LEU A 178 -11.75 -1.40 -12.67
C LEU A 178 -12.64 -2.65 -12.53
N SER A 179 -12.34 -3.71 -13.27
CA SER A 179 -13.08 -4.99 -13.19
C SER A 179 -12.92 -5.68 -11.82
N SER A 180 -11.74 -5.58 -11.22
CA SER A 180 -11.41 -6.19 -9.93
C SER A 180 -11.92 -5.39 -8.74
N PHE A 181 -12.48 -4.19 -8.93
CA PHE A 181 -13.10 -3.45 -7.83
C PHE A 181 -14.34 -4.20 -7.33
N ASP A 182 -14.16 -5.03 -6.31
CA ASP A 182 -15.15 -5.91 -5.71
C ASP A 182 -15.11 -5.86 -4.17
N ASN A 183 -16.01 -6.61 -3.52
CA ASN A 183 -16.14 -6.59 -2.06
C ASN A 183 -14.87 -7.04 -1.31
N ARG A 184 -13.97 -7.78 -1.97
CA ARG A 184 -12.75 -8.31 -1.36
C ARG A 184 -11.58 -7.33 -1.51
N SER A 185 -11.39 -6.81 -2.72
CA SER A 185 -10.15 -6.14 -3.09
C SER A 185 -10.27 -4.63 -3.26
N TRP A 186 -11.47 -4.05 -3.06
CA TRP A 186 -11.72 -2.61 -3.22
C TRP A 186 -10.72 -1.73 -2.47
N ILE A 187 -10.26 -2.10 -1.27
CA ILE A 187 -9.28 -1.30 -0.51
C ILE A 187 -7.95 -1.22 -1.28
N SER A 188 -7.44 -2.36 -1.71
CA SER A 188 -6.18 -2.47 -2.46
C SER A 188 -6.28 -1.77 -3.82
N VAL A 189 -7.39 -1.97 -4.55
CA VAL A 189 -7.65 -1.30 -5.83
C VAL A 189 -7.77 0.21 -5.64
N THR A 190 -8.51 0.69 -4.64
CA THR A 190 -8.64 2.12 -4.31
C THR A 190 -7.28 2.74 -4.02
N ASN A 191 -6.45 2.08 -3.22
CA ASN A 191 -5.09 2.55 -2.91
C ASN A 191 -4.21 2.67 -4.16
N ILE A 192 -4.33 1.74 -5.11
CA ILE A 192 -3.62 1.81 -6.39
C ILE A 192 -4.16 2.97 -7.22
N LEU A 193 -5.48 3.03 -7.44
CA LEU A 193 -6.13 4.05 -8.25
C LEU A 193 -5.77 5.45 -7.76
N ILE A 194 -5.82 5.72 -6.45
CA ILE A 194 -5.43 7.03 -5.92
C ILE A 194 -3.99 7.37 -6.22
N ARG A 195 -3.06 6.41 -6.17
CA ARG A 195 -1.65 6.67 -6.49
C ARG A 195 -1.48 7.00 -7.97
N LEU A 196 -2.23 6.35 -8.86
CA LEU A 196 -2.21 6.63 -10.30
C LEU A 196 -2.91 7.97 -10.63
N CYS A 197 -4.07 8.23 -10.03
CA CYS A 197 -4.92 9.40 -10.21
C CYS A 197 -4.47 10.64 -9.43
N LYS A 198 -3.43 10.54 -8.58
CA LYS A 198 -2.91 11.67 -7.81
C LYS A 198 -2.57 12.84 -8.74
N GLY A 199 -2.98 14.04 -8.37
CA GLY A 199 -2.76 15.24 -9.18
C GLY A 199 -3.89 15.58 -10.17
N CYS A 200 -5.07 14.95 -10.05
CA CYS A 200 -6.31 15.39 -10.67
C CYS A 200 -7.26 15.92 -9.59
N GLY A 201 -8.07 16.95 -9.90
CA GLY A 201 -9.14 17.45 -9.01
C GLY A 201 -8.80 18.63 -8.09
N PHE A 202 -9.68 18.88 -7.11
CA PHE A 202 -9.57 19.91 -6.09
C PHE A 202 -8.48 19.55 -5.08
N GLY A 203 -7.67 20.53 -4.66
CA GLY A 203 -6.54 20.29 -3.74
C GLY A 203 -5.23 19.90 -4.44
N LEU A 204 -5.13 20.13 -5.75
CA LEU A 204 -3.88 20.15 -6.53
C LEU A 204 -2.92 21.22 -5.97
N SER A 205 -2.24 20.95 -4.84
CA SER A 205 -1.09 21.76 -4.47
C SER A 205 0.01 21.46 -5.49
N LYS A 206 0.24 22.42 -6.40
CA LYS A 206 1.45 22.51 -7.25
C LYS A 206 2.75 22.61 -6.42
N HIS A 207 2.70 22.41 -5.10
CA HIS A 207 3.82 22.42 -4.18
C HIS A 207 3.73 21.18 -3.29
N GLY A 208 4.64 20.25 -3.56
CA GLY A 208 4.71 18.94 -2.93
C GLY A 208 5.61 18.02 -3.75
N GLU A 209 6.87 18.45 -3.95
CA GLU A 209 7.95 17.65 -4.52
C GLU A 209 8.12 16.36 -3.71
N SER A 210 7.37 15.29 -4.02
CA SER A 210 7.61 13.90 -3.57
C SER A 210 6.54 12.89 -4.01
N SER A 211 5.39 13.32 -4.52
CA SER A 211 4.32 12.37 -4.87
C SER A 211 4.39 11.90 -6.33
N SER A 212 4.48 10.58 -6.52
CA SER A 212 4.55 9.91 -7.82
C SER A 212 3.16 9.86 -8.48
N SER A 213 2.76 10.92 -9.17
CA SER A 213 1.60 10.91 -10.08
C SER A 213 1.99 10.37 -11.46
N SER A 214 1.03 9.74 -12.17
CA SER A 214 1.24 9.23 -13.54
C SER A 214 0.22 9.82 -14.51
N CYS A 215 0.64 10.76 -15.36
CA CYS A 215 -0.23 11.24 -16.45
C CYS A 215 -0.56 10.13 -17.45
N VAL A 216 0.33 9.16 -17.64
CA VAL A 216 0.13 8.01 -18.52
C VAL A 216 -1.06 7.17 -18.02
N PHE A 217 -1.06 6.76 -16.76
CA PHE A 217 -2.16 5.95 -16.22
C PHE A 217 -3.45 6.73 -16.03
N GLN A 218 -3.41 8.04 -15.81
CA GLN A 218 -4.62 8.88 -15.82
C GLN A 218 -5.31 8.84 -17.18
N ASN A 219 -4.55 9.00 -18.27
CA ASN A 219 -5.08 8.89 -19.63
C ASN A 219 -5.59 7.48 -19.93
N LEU A 220 -4.84 6.45 -19.56
CA LEU A 220 -5.27 5.05 -19.78
C LEU A 220 -6.52 4.68 -18.98
N LEU A 221 -6.67 5.18 -17.75
CA LEU A 221 -7.88 4.98 -16.95
C LEU A 221 -9.08 5.68 -17.61
N ARG A 222 -8.90 6.94 -18.05
CA ARG A 222 -9.92 7.67 -18.80
C ARG A 222 -10.33 6.93 -20.07
N GLU A 223 -9.37 6.46 -20.87
CA GLU A 223 -9.61 5.68 -22.09
C GLU A 223 -10.33 4.36 -21.80
N ALA A 224 -9.92 3.62 -20.76
CA ALA A 224 -10.56 2.38 -20.37
C ALA A 224 -12.04 2.59 -20.01
N CYS A 225 -12.35 3.64 -19.25
CA CYS A 225 -13.72 3.98 -18.87
C CYS A 225 -14.58 4.44 -20.06
N LEU A 226 -13.98 5.15 -21.03
CA LEU A 226 -14.67 5.60 -22.24
C LEU A 226 -14.92 4.48 -23.25
N LYS A 227 -14.03 3.49 -23.31
CA LYS A 227 -14.11 2.37 -24.25
C LYS A 227 -15.14 1.32 -23.82
N ASP A 228 -15.30 1.12 -22.52
CA ASP A 228 -16.18 0.11 -21.94
C ASP A 228 -17.13 0.75 -20.92
N GLU A 229 -18.24 1.29 -21.42
CA GLU A 229 -19.25 1.98 -20.61
C GLU A 229 -19.92 1.06 -19.59
N GLU A 230 -20.10 -0.24 -19.92
CA GLU A 230 -20.71 -1.21 -19.01
C GLU A 230 -19.80 -1.50 -17.82
N LEU A 231 -18.51 -1.73 -18.07
CA LEU A 231 -17.51 -1.91 -17.02
C LEU A 231 -17.38 -0.67 -16.16
N PHE A 232 -17.38 0.52 -16.76
CA PHE A 232 -17.32 1.78 -16.01
C PHE A 232 -18.59 2.00 -15.17
N SER A 233 -19.77 1.72 -15.71
CA SER A 233 -21.05 1.79 -14.98
C SER A 233 -21.08 0.82 -13.80
N ALA A 234 -20.63 -0.43 -14.01
CA ALA A 234 -20.51 -1.41 -12.94
C ALA A 234 -19.51 -0.96 -11.86
N PHE A 235 -18.37 -0.41 -12.25
CA PHE A 235 -17.38 0.18 -11.34
C PHE A 235 -17.97 1.34 -10.55
N LEU A 236 -18.59 2.33 -11.19
CA LEU A 236 -19.22 3.47 -10.53
C LEU A 236 -20.31 3.03 -9.55
N ASN A 237 -21.14 2.07 -9.94
CA ASN A 237 -22.17 1.54 -9.07
C ASN A 237 -21.57 0.97 -7.77
N ARG A 238 -20.50 0.18 -7.89
CA ARG A 238 -19.78 -0.36 -6.73
C ARG A 238 -19.10 0.76 -5.93
N LEU A 239 -18.42 1.70 -6.59
CA LEU A 239 -17.75 2.84 -5.95
C LEU A 239 -18.72 3.66 -5.11
N PHE A 240 -19.89 4.01 -5.67
CA PHE A 240 -20.93 4.72 -4.92
C PHE A 240 -21.44 3.91 -3.73
N ASN A 241 -21.73 2.61 -3.90
CA ASN A 241 -22.17 1.75 -2.80
C ASN A 241 -21.13 1.69 -1.68
N THR A 242 -19.86 1.46 -2.03
CA THR A 242 -18.76 1.36 -1.06
C THR A 242 -18.51 2.70 -0.35
N LEU A 243 -18.59 3.82 -1.07
CA LEU A 243 -18.42 5.15 -0.48
C LEU A 243 -19.58 5.54 0.44
N SER A 244 -20.83 5.26 0.05
CA SER A 244 -22.00 5.47 0.92
C SER A 244 -21.92 4.63 2.20
N TRP A 245 -21.47 3.38 2.10
CA TRP A 245 -21.21 2.54 3.26
C TRP A 245 -20.09 3.13 4.15
N ALA A 246 -18.94 3.48 3.57
CA ALA A 246 -17.81 4.03 4.31
C ALA A 246 -18.17 5.35 5.03
N MET A 247 -18.93 6.23 4.38
CA MET A 247 -19.40 7.49 4.98
C MET A 247 -20.42 7.27 6.11
N THR A 248 -21.26 6.23 5.99
CA THR A 248 -22.20 5.84 7.05
C THR A 248 -21.43 5.30 8.27
N GLU A 249 -20.49 4.38 8.04
CA GLU A 249 -19.61 3.85 9.09
C GLU A 249 -18.76 4.94 9.75
N PHE A 250 -18.30 5.93 8.97
CA PHE A 250 -17.59 7.09 9.50
C PHE A 250 -18.48 7.91 10.43
N SER A 251 -19.70 8.19 9.99
CA SER A 251 -20.69 8.95 10.77
C SER A 251 -21.07 8.26 12.07
N VAL A 252 -21.28 6.94 12.03
CA VAL A 252 -21.52 6.13 13.23
C VAL A 252 -20.30 6.18 14.17
N SER A 253 -19.10 5.99 13.63
CA SER A 253 -17.86 6.00 14.42
C SER A 253 -17.60 7.36 15.09
N ILE A 254 -17.94 8.48 14.44
CA ILE A 254 -17.87 9.81 15.06
C ILE A 254 -18.86 9.93 16.22
N ARG A 255 -20.13 9.54 16.01
CA ARG A 255 -21.16 9.62 17.07
C ARG A 255 -20.80 8.77 18.28
N GLU A 256 -20.36 7.54 18.06
CA GLU A 256 -19.89 6.64 19.13
C GLU A 256 -18.74 7.25 19.95
N MET A 257 -17.85 8.01 19.29
CA MET A 257 -16.74 8.69 19.92
C MET A 257 -17.20 9.91 20.74
N GLN A 258 -18.20 10.65 20.27
CA GLN A 258 -18.77 11.80 20.96
C GLN A 258 -19.59 11.40 22.19
N GLU A 259 -20.40 10.34 22.10
CA GLU A 259 -21.29 9.90 23.18
C GLU A 259 -20.55 9.30 24.38
N LYS A 260 -19.40 8.64 24.16
CA LYS A 260 -18.72 7.88 25.21
C LYS A 260 -17.78 8.71 26.09
N GLY A 261 -17.49 9.97 25.77
CA GLY A 261 -16.77 10.96 26.60
C GLY A 261 -15.34 10.61 27.05
N GLN A 262 -14.94 9.34 26.99
CA GLN A 262 -13.62 8.80 27.28
C GLN A 262 -13.10 8.15 26.02
N MET A 263 -12.04 8.74 25.47
CA MET A 263 -11.36 8.31 24.26
C MET A 263 -10.73 6.93 24.46
N ILE A 264 -11.46 5.87 24.15
CA ILE A 264 -10.87 4.54 24.00
C ILE A 264 -10.04 4.58 22.71
N GLU A 265 -8.71 4.50 22.83
CA GLU A 265 -7.74 4.54 21.73
C GLU A 265 -8.15 3.67 20.51
N PHE A 266 -8.79 2.54 20.77
CA PHE A 266 -9.36 1.66 19.75
C PHE A 266 -10.40 2.35 18.84
N GLN A 267 -11.33 3.14 19.42
CA GLN A 267 -12.38 3.82 18.66
C GLN A 267 -11.83 4.96 17.81
N GLN A 268 -10.82 5.68 18.31
CA GLN A 268 -10.11 6.70 17.52
C GLN A 268 -9.42 6.07 16.31
N ARG A 269 -8.71 4.95 16.50
CA ARG A 269 -8.05 4.22 15.41
C ARG A 269 -9.06 3.74 14.37
N LYS A 270 -10.19 3.17 14.81
CA LYS A 270 -11.29 2.74 13.91
C LYS A 270 -11.82 3.94 13.09
N CYS A 271 -12.13 5.05 13.76
CA CYS A 271 -12.63 6.27 13.11
C CYS A 271 -11.62 6.82 12.08
N SER A 272 -10.33 6.91 12.44
CA SER A 272 -9.27 7.34 11.54
C SER A 272 -9.16 6.48 10.30
N VAL A 273 -9.22 5.14 10.44
CA VAL A 273 -9.15 4.22 9.31
C VAL A 273 -10.35 4.39 8.39
N ILE A 274 -11.57 4.52 8.93
CA ILE A 274 -12.78 4.67 8.12
C ILE A 274 -12.80 6.04 7.42
N PHE A 275 -12.32 7.10 8.08
CA PHE A 275 -12.13 8.41 7.46
C PHE A 275 -11.18 8.33 6.27
N ASP A 276 -10.02 7.71 6.45
CA ASP A 276 -9.03 7.56 5.38
C ASP A 276 -9.61 6.78 4.20
N LEU A 277 -10.34 5.70 4.44
CA LEU A 277 -11.02 4.92 3.40
C LEU A 277 -12.08 5.75 2.67
N SER A 278 -12.90 6.50 3.40
CA SER A 278 -13.94 7.36 2.84
C SER A 278 -13.34 8.47 1.97
N SER A 279 -12.29 9.13 2.48
CA SER A 279 -11.56 10.18 1.77
C SER A 279 -10.88 9.63 0.50
N ASN A 280 -10.34 8.42 0.57
CA ASN A 280 -9.71 7.73 -0.55
C ASN A 280 -10.73 7.42 -1.65
N LEU A 281 -11.88 6.82 -1.30
CA LEU A 281 -12.96 6.55 -2.25
C LEU A 281 -13.51 7.83 -2.89
N ALA A 282 -13.67 8.89 -2.09
CA ALA A 282 -14.10 10.20 -2.59
C ALA A 282 -13.12 10.79 -3.62
N ARG A 283 -11.80 10.64 -3.41
CA ARG A 283 -10.78 11.06 -4.40
C ARG A 283 -10.84 10.27 -5.70
N VAL A 284 -11.17 8.97 -5.65
CA VAL A 284 -11.38 8.18 -6.86
C VAL A 284 -12.62 8.66 -7.60
N LEU A 285 -13.70 8.96 -6.88
CA LEU A 285 -14.93 9.50 -7.47
C LEU A 285 -14.69 10.88 -8.09
N GLU A 286 -13.94 11.74 -7.41
CA GLU A 286 -13.51 13.05 -7.91
C GLU A 286 -12.73 12.93 -9.22
N PHE A 287 -11.76 12.02 -9.29
CA PHE A 287 -11.06 11.74 -10.55
C PHE A 287 -12.05 11.38 -11.67
N CYS A 288 -13.03 10.51 -11.39
CA CYS A 288 -14.03 10.11 -12.37
C CYS A 288 -14.89 11.30 -12.86
N THR A 289 -15.33 12.16 -11.95
CA THR A 289 -16.18 13.33 -12.31
C THR A 289 -15.39 14.41 -13.05
N CYS A 290 -14.11 14.59 -12.73
CA CYS A 290 -13.23 15.54 -13.42
C CYS A 290 -12.81 15.06 -14.82
N GLU A 291 -12.40 13.80 -14.93
CA GLU A 291 -11.82 13.28 -16.18
C GLU A 291 -12.89 12.75 -17.16
N ILE A 292 -14.06 12.37 -16.64
CA ILE A 292 -15.13 11.75 -17.43
C ILE A 292 -16.48 12.45 -17.16
N PRO A 293 -16.57 13.79 -17.28
CA PRO A 293 -17.79 14.54 -16.95
C PRO A 293 -18.99 14.11 -17.81
N GLN A 294 -18.75 13.70 -19.07
CA GLN A 294 -19.79 13.22 -19.97
C GLN A 294 -20.58 12.03 -19.41
N ALA A 295 -19.95 11.14 -18.63
CA ALA A 295 -20.64 9.99 -18.04
C ALA A 295 -21.64 10.38 -16.93
N PHE A 296 -21.52 11.60 -16.39
CA PHE A 296 -22.43 12.15 -15.40
C PHE A 296 -23.43 13.14 -16.04
N LEU A 297 -23.00 13.95 -17.00
CA LEU A 297 -23.85 14.98 -17.60
C LEU A 297 -24.72 14.48 -18.76
N LEU A 298 -24.21 13.52 -19.54
CA LEU A 298 -24.87 12.98 -20.74
C LEU A 298 -25.10 11.47 -20.65
N GLY A 299 -24.54 10.81 -19.62
CA GLY A 299 -24.69 9.39 -19.37
C GLY A 299 -26.02 9.05 -18.70
N ALA A 300 -26.10 7.87 -18.07
CA ALA A 300 -27.29 7.46 -17.34
C ALA A 300 -27.62 8.46 -16.22
N ASP A 301 -28.87 8.93 -16.16
CA ASP A 301 -29.39 9.85 -15.12
C ASP A 301 -29.06 9.39 -13.69
N THR A 302 -28.90 8.08 -13.49
CA THR A 302 -28.53 7.47 -12.22
C THR A 302 -27.18 7.96 -11.69
N ASN A 303 -26.20 8.26 -12.56
CA ASN A 303 -24.86 8.67 -12.13
C ASN A 303 -24.89 10.06 -11.47
N LEU A 304 -25.56 11.03 -12.12
CA LEU A 304 -25.70 12.38 -11.59
C LEU A 304 -26.55 12.39 -10.33
N ARG A 305 -27.67 11.65 -10.32
CA ARG A 305 -28.54 11.57 -9.15
C ARG A 305 -27.79 11.04 -7.93
N ARG A 306 -27.07 9.93 -8.08
CA ARG A 306 -26.28 9.32 -7.00
C ARG A 306 -25.14 10.22 -6.53
N LEU A 307 -24.51 10.96 -7.45
CA LEU A 307 -23.50 11.94 -7.10
C LEU A 307 -24.08 13.05 -6.22
N VAL A 308 -25.23 13.62 -6.60
CA VAL A 308 -25.91 14.67 -5.83
C VAL A 308 -26.37 14.13 -4.48
N GLU A 309 -27.02 12.96 -4.44
CA GLU A 309 -27.44 12.30 -3.20
C GLU A 309 -26.26 12.09 -2.24
N LEU A 310 -25.13 11.60 -2.76
CA LEU A 310 -23.93 11.39 -1.97
C LEU A 310 -23.34 12.71 -1.45
N VAL A 311 -23.24 13.74 -2.28
CA VAL A 311 -22.72 15.05 -1.86
C VAL A 311 -23.61 15.65 -0.77
N VAL A 312 -24.93 15.62 -0.96
CA VAL A 312 -25.90 16.08 0.05
C VAL A 312 -25.79 15.27 1.34
N PHE A 313 -25.65 13.93 1.22
CA PHE A 313 -25.45 13.05 2.37
C PHE A 313 -24.19 13.42 3.15
N VAL A 314 -23.04 13.54 2.48
CA VAL A 314 -21.76 13.90 3.09
C VAL A 314 -21.83 15.28 3.76
N LEU A 315 -22.35 16.29 3.06
CA LEU A 315 -22.48 17.65 3.58
C LEU A 315 -23.36 17.69 4.83
N ASN A 316 -24.55 17.09 4.77
CA ASN A 316 -25.47 17.06 5.92
C ASN A 316 -24.82 16.43 7.15
N HIS A 317 -24.02 15.37 6.98
CA HIS A 317 -23.36 14.70 8.10
C HIS A 317 -22.16 15.49 8.65
N LEU A 318 -21.42 16.21 7.80
CA LEU A 318 -20.32 17.07 8.26
C LEU A 318 -20.84 18.32 8.97
N THR A 319 -21.94 18.91 8.48
CA THR A 319 -22.52 20.15 9.04
C THR A 319 -23.44 19.89 10.22
N SER A 320 -24.01 18.70 10.39
CA SER A 320 -24.86 18.38 11.56
C SER A 320 -24.07 18.16 12.85
N VAL A 321 -22.76 17.93 12.73
CA VAL A 321 -21.87 17.56 13.85
C VAL A 321 -21.15 18.77 14.45
N THR A 322 -21.20 19.93 13.78
CA THR A 322 -20.63 21.16 14.32
C THR A 322 -21.55 21.71 15.41
N ASP A 323 -21.02 21.78 16.64
CA ASP A 323 -21.55 22.66 17.68
C ASP A 323 -21.74 24.06 17.08
N PRO A 324 -22.85 24.76 17.36
CA PRO A 324 -23.11 26.11 16.86
C PRO A 324 -22.02 27.12 17.25
N GLU A 325 -21.16 26.80 18.22
CA GLU A 325 -20.03 27.64 18.65
C GLU A 325 -18.80 27.60 17.70
N PHE A 326 -18.77 26.74 16.67
CA PHE A 326 -17.62 26.70 15.75
C PHE A 326 -17.67 27.78 14.64
N PHE A 327 -18.79 28.48 14.50
CA PHE A 327 -19.02 29.49 13.45
C PHE A 327 -19.32 30.90 13.99
N ASP A 328 -19.24 31.12 15.31
CA ASP A 328 -19.27 32.44 15.96
C ASP A 328 -17.85 32.93 16.33
#